data_AF-A0AAU3UYY2-F1
#
_entry.id   AF-A0AAU3UYY2-F1
#
_cell.length_a   1.000
_cell.length_b   1.000
_cell.length_c   1.000
_cell.angle_alpha   90.00
_cell.angle_beta   90.00
_cell.angle_gamma   90.00
#
_symmetry.space_group_name_H-M   'P 1'
#
loop_
_entity.id
_entity.type
_entity.pdbx_description
1 polymer ?
#
loop_
_entity_poly.entity_id
_entity_poly.type
_entity_poly.pdbx_seq_one_letter_code
_entity_poly.pdbx_strand_id
1 'polypeptide(L)' 'MTDRITLSFSDDAGRYLRKQAEVQTCGNVTAYVEKLARYQQVRDSAASFAAWYANHPDHAEAVAAEQAAADVEQERGAA' A
#
# COMPACT_ATOMS: atom_id res chain seq x y z
N MET A 1 17.62 6.83 6.22
CA MET A 1 17.85 8.17 5.65
C MET A 1 16.53 8.92 5.77
N THR A 2 16.53 10.15 6.29
CA THR A 2 15.30 10.91 6.54
C THR A 2 15.26 12.09 5.59
N ASP A 3 14.19 12.21 4.82
CA ASP A 3 13.95 13.36 3.93
C ASP A 3 13.03 14.37 4.63
N ARG A 4 13.20 15.67 4.34
CA ARG A 4 12.43 16.75 4.95
C ARG A 4 11.83 17.64 3.87
N ILE A 5 10.50 17.76 3.91
CA ILE A 5 9.73 18.58 2.98
C ILE A 5 8.99 19.65 3.77
N THR A 6 8.91 20.87 3.24
CA THR A 6 8.07 21.96 3.78
C THR A 6 6.88 22.17 2.88
N LEU A 7 5.68 22.18 3.48
CA LEU A 7 4.42 22.34 2.77
C LEU A 7 3.68 23.56 3.32
N SER A 8 3.12 24.36 2.43
CA SER A 8 2.22 25.45 2.77
C SER A 8 0.79 25.03 2.45
N PHE A 9 -0.10 25.23 3.42
CA PHE A 9 -1.52 24.93 3.29
C PHE A 9 -2.34 26.21 3.40
N SER A 10 -3.54 26.22 2.82
CA SER A 10 -4.53 27.24 3.16
C SER A 10 -4.86 27.19 4.66
N ASP A 11 -5.32 28.30 5.22
CA ASP A 11 -5.65 28.38 6.65
C ASP A 11 -6.68 27.32 7.07
N ASP A 12 -7.71 27.11 6.23
CA ASP A 12 -8.74 26.09 6.47
C ASP A 12 -8.18 24.67 6.46
N ALA A 13 -7.32 24.35 5.49
CA ALA A 13 -6.67 23.04 5.44
C ALA A 13 -5.73 22.84 6.65
N GLY A 14 -4.97 23.87 7.03
CA GLY A 14 -4.09 23.83 8.20
C GLY A 14 -4.85 23.65 9.52
N ARG A 15 -6.03 24.27 9.67
CA ARG A 15 -6.90 24.04 10.83
C ARG A 15 -7.47 22.63 10.86
N TYR A 16 -7.92 22.14 9.71
CA TYR A 16 -8.43 20.78 9.59
C TYR A 16 -7.36 19.74 9.97
N LEU A 17 -6.16 19.85 9.41
CA LEU A 17 -5.04 18.93 9.69
C LEU A 17 -4.67 18.91 11.18
N ARG A 18 -4.62 20.09 11.83
CA ARG A 18 -4.37 20.19 13.27
C ARG A 18 -5.44 19.48 14.10
N LYS A 19 -6.72 19.74 13.82
CA LYS A 19 -7.85 19.09 14.51
C LYS A 19 -7.83 17.57 14.33
N GLN A 20 -7.52 17.09 13.14
CA GLN A 20 -7.41 15.65 12.91
C GLN A 20 -6.21 15.03 13.63
N ALA A 21 -5.07 15.73 13.66
CA ALA A 21 -3.89 15.27 14.37
C ALA A 21 -4.12 15.14 15.88
N GLU A 22 -4.88 16.04 16.50
CA GLU A 22 -5.27 15.93 17.92
C GLU A 22 -5.91 14.57 18.24
N VAL A 23 -6.81 14.10 17.37
CA VAL A 23 -7.55 12.85 17.56
C VAL A 23 -6.73 11.62 17.15
N GLN A 24 -5.97 11.72 16.06
CA GLN A 24 -5.36 10.57 15.39
C GLN A 24 -3.92 10.30 15.82
N THR A 25 -3.21 11.33 16.28
CA THR A 25 -1.76 11.32 16.54
C THR A 25 -1.37 12.21 17.72
N CYS A 26 -2.29 12.46 18.66
CA CYS A 26 -2.05 13.27 19.86
C CYS A 26 -1.50 14.67 19.58
N GLY A 27 -1.96 15.28 18.47
CA GLY A 27 -1.58 16.63 18.05
C GLY A 27 -0.35 16.70 17.13
N ASN A 28 0.32 15.57 16.85
CA ASN A 28 1.47 15.56 15.94
C ASN A 28 1.02 15.58 14.47
N VAL A 29 1.03 16.77 13.86
CA VAL A 29 0.61 16.97 12.46
C VAL A 29 1.53 16.23 11.48
N THR A 30 2.84 16.20 11.71
CA THR A 30 3.78 15.48 10.83
C THR A 30 3.45 13.99 10.79
N ALA A 31 3.25 13.36 11.96
CA ALA A 31 2.87 11.96 12.04
C ALA A 31 1.52 11.69 11.36
N TYR A 32 0.57 12.63 11.45
CA TYR A 32 -0.72 12.51 10.77
C TYR A 32 -0.58 12.58 9.25
N VAL A 33 0.21 13.53 8.74
CA VAL A 33 0.49 13.65 7.30
C VAL A 33 1.24 12.43 6.77
N GLU A 34 2.22 11.90 7.51
CA GLU A 34 2.91 10.66 7.15
C GLU A 34 1.96 9.46 7.09
N LYS A 35 1.03 9.36 8.05
CA LYS A 35 -0.03 8.33 8.06
C LYS A 35 -0.91 8.43 6.80
N LEU A 36 -1.31 9.64 6.41
CA LEU A 36 -2.09 9.86 5.19
C LEU A 36 -1.32 9.47 3.92
N ALA A 37 -0.04 9.86 3.83
CA ALA A 37 0.81 9.51 2.69
C ALA A 37 0.94 7.98 2.54
N ARG A 38 1.14 7.25 3.64
CA ARG A 38 1.18 5.78 3.63
C ARG A 38 -0.14 5.16 3.20
N TYR A 39 -1.28 5.67 3.68
CA TYR A 39 -2.58 5.16 3.24
C TYR A 39 -2.82 5.39 1.75
N GLN A 40 -2.40 6.54 1.22
CA GLN A 40 -2.52 6.80 -0.20
C GLN A 40 -1.64 5.83 -1.01
N GLN A 41 -0.39 5.61 -0.58
CA GLN A 41 0.49 4.64 -1.23
C GLN A 41 -0.11 3.22 -1.29
N VAL A 42 -0.74 2.77 -0.20
CA VAL A 42 -1.41 1.45 -0.19
C VAL A 42 -2.58 1.41 -1.17
N ARG A 43 -3.37 2.48 -1.26
CA ARG A 43 -4.49 2.59 -2.22
C ARG A 43 -3.99 2.56 -3.66
N ASP A 44 -2.93 3.32 -3.96
CA ASP A 44 -2.36 3.38 -5.30
C ASP A 44 -1.77 2.02 -5.72
N SER A 45 -1.10 1.33 -4.79
CA SER A 45 -0.64 -0.05 -5.00
C SER A 45 -1.80 -0.99 -5.30
N ALA A 46 -2.86 -0.97 -4.49
CA ALA A 46 -4.03 -1.82 -4.69
C ALA A 46 -4.72 -1.57 -6.03
N ALA A 47 -4.86 -0.29 -6.43
CA ALA A 47 -5.39 0.09 -7.74
C ALA A 47 -4.51 -0.43 -8.89
N SER A 48 -3.20 -0.32 -8.74
CA SER A 48 -2.23 -0.81 -9.74
C SER A 48 -2.31 -2.33 -9.90
N PHE A 49 -2.40 -3.09 -8.80
CA PHE A 49 -2.59 -4.54 -8.85
C PHE A 49 -3.92 -4.91 -9.50
N ALA A 50 -5.02 -4.25 -9.11
CA ALA A 50 -6.33 -4.50 -9.70
C ALA A 50 -6.33 -4.27 -11.22
N ALA A 51 -5.70 -3.17 -11.68
CA ALA A 51 -5.56 -2.89 -13.11
C ALA A 51 -4.69 -3.93 -13.83
N TRP A 52 -3.64 -4.42 -13.19
CA TRP A 52 -2.79 -5.46 -13.74
C TRP A 52 -3.56 -6.78 -13.89
N TYR A 53 -4.29 -7.21 -12.87
CA TYR A 53 -5.12 -8.44 -12.90
C TYR A 53 -6.25 -8.35 -13.93
N ALA A 54 -6.87 -7.18 -14.10
CA ALA A 54 -7.89 -6.99 -15.14
C ALA A 54 -7.33 -7.24 -16.56
N ASN A 55 -6.03 -6.98 -16.77
CA ASN A 55 -5.35 -7.24 -18.04
C ASN A 55 -4.70 -8.64 -18.12
N HIS A 56 -4.72 -9.42 -17.03
CA HIS A 56 -4.17 -10.77 -16.96
C HIS A 56 -5.17 -11.71 -16.26
N PRO A 57 -6.38 -11.90 -16.83
CA PRO A 57 -7.45 -12.65 -16.18
C PRO A 57 -7.06 -14.10 -15.87
N ASP A 58 -6.25 -14.71 -16.74
CA ASP A 58 -5.84 -16.12 -16.62
C ASP A 58 -4.65 -16.32 -15.66
N HIS A 59 -4.10 -15.23 -15.11
CA HIS A 59 -2.90 -15.31 -14.27
C HIS A 59 -3.13 -16.14 -13.00
N ALA A 60 -4.34 -16.08 -12.42
CA ALA A 60 -4.66 -16.88 -11.23
C ALA A 60 -4.60 -18.39 -11.53
N GLU A 61 -5.08 -18.81 -12.69
CA GLU A 61 -5.03 -20.21 -13.12
C GLU A 61 -3.60 -20.63 -13.50
N ALA A 62 -2.84 -19.74 -14.15
CA ALA A 62 -1.43 -19.97 -14.46
C ALA A 62 -0.58 -20.16 -13.18
N VAL A 63 -0.77 -19.33 -12.15
CA VAL A 63 -0.05 -19.45 -10.87
C VAL A 63 -0.44 -20.74 -10.13
N ALA A 64 -1.73 -21.12 -10.15
CA ALA A 64 -2.17 -22.37 -9.55
C ALA A 64 -1.57 -23.60 -10.25
N ALA A 65 -1.46 -23.55 -11.58
CA ALA A 65 -0.82 -24.59 -12.37
C ALA A 65 0.69 -24.69 -12.09
N GLU A 66 1.39 -23.55 -11.96
CA GLU A 66 2.81 -23.50 -11.60
C GLU A 66 3.06 -24.03 -10.18
N GLN A 67 2.21 -23.68 -9.20
CA GLN A 67 2.31 -24.20 -7.83
C GLN A 67 2.09 -25.71 -7.78
N ALA A 68 1.06 -26.22 -8.46
CA ALA A 68 0.82 -27.66 -8.53
C ALA A 68 1.98 -28.42 -9.19
N ALA A 69 2.62 -27.83 -10.21
CA ALA A 69 3.81 -28.41 -10.84
C ALA A 69 5.03 -28.41 -9.90
N ALA A 70 5.24 -27.35 -9.13
CA ALA A 70 6.32 -27.24 -8.16
C ALA A 70 6.18 -28.25 -7.00
N ASP A 71 4.96 -28.46 -6.50
CA ASP A 71 4.68 -29.43 -5.44
C ASP A 71 4.98 -30.87 -5.91
N VAL A 72 4.60 -31.22 -7.15
CA VAL A 72 4.92 -32.52 -7.76
C VAL A 72 6.44 -32.74 -7.91
N GLU A 73 7.20 -31.67 -8.17
CA GLU A 73 8.66 -31.77 -8.31
C GLU A 73 9.36 -31.92 -6.95
N GLN A 74 8.85 -31.29 -5.89
CA GLN A 74 9.36 -31.48 -4.52
C GLN A 74 9.13 -32.91 -4.01
N GLU A 75 7.97 -33.50 -4.27
CA GLU A 75 7.68 -34.89 -3.89
C GLU A 75 8.59 -35.89 -4.63
N ARG A 76 8.99 -35.60 -5.87
CA ARG A 76 9.92 -36.44 -6.65
C ARG A 76 11.38 -36.30 -6.22
N GLY A 77 11.78 -35.16 -5.64
CA GLY A 77 13.13 -34.95 -5.10
C GLY A 77 13.35 -35.49 -3.68
N ALA A 78 12.27 -35.83 -2.97
CA ALA A 78 12.31 -36.35 -1.60
C ALA A 78 12.23 -37.89 -1.50
N ALA A 79 12.06 -38.60 -2.62
CA ALA A 79 12.00 -40.06 -2.73
C ALA A 79 13.30 -40.65 -3.28
#